data_AF-A0A933G537-F1
#
_entry.id   AF-A0A933G537-F1
#
_cell.length_a   1.000
_cell.length_b   1.000
_cell.length_c   1.000
_cell.angle_alpha   90.00
_cell.angle_beta   90.00
_cell.angle_gamma   90.00
#
_symmetry.space_group_name_H-M   'P 1'
#
loop_
_entity.id
_entity.type
_entity.pdbx_description
1 polymer ?
#
loop_
_entity_poly.entity_id
_entity_poly.type
_entity_poly.pdbx_seq_one_letter_code
_entity_poly.pdbx_strand_id
1 'polypeptide(L)'
;LGGCRPPPLAFPASINSEYPEERVRAVRTAVDYPYASAEERRGVMEMLVGRLDDDDDAVRMFAIVALEKMTGTRLGYRYHAPLGERLRAVQTWRRYLAEEAGRANAAGTTSARDEPASPSAELSAGGTGGGTSP
;
A
#
# COMPACT_ATOMS: atom_id res chain seq x y z
N LEU A 1 -6.55 -7.98 -45.54
CA LEU A 1 -5.63 -8.44 -44.48
C LEU A 1 -6.35 -8.24 -43.15
N GLY A 2 -7.03 -9.29 -42.64
CA GLY A 2 -7.71 -9.23 -41.34
C GLY A 2 -6.70 -9.47 -40.23
N GLY A 3 -6.43 -8.45 -39.41
CA GLY A 3 -5.52 -8.56 -38.27
C GLY A 3 -6.19 -9.32 -37.13
N CYS A 4 -5.63 -10.47 -36.77
CA CYS A 4 -5.98 -11.15 -35.53
C CYS A 4 -5.50 -10.28 -34.36
N ARG A 5 -6.41 -9.64 -33.65
CA ARG A 5 -6.11 -9.03 -32.35
C ARG A 5 -5.68 -10.16 -31.40
N PRO A 6 -4.47 -10.12 -30.81
CA PRO A 6 -4.07 -11.10 -29.82
C PRO A 6 -5.05 -11.07 -28.63
N PRO A 7 -5.30 -12.22 -27.95
CA PRO A 7 -6.16 -12.22 -26.79
C PRO A 7 -5.62 -11.25 -25.72
N PRO A 8 -6.49 -10.54 -25.00
CA PRO A 8 -6.07 -9.60 -23.98
C PRO A 8 -5.20 -10.29 -22.92
N LEU A 9 -4.13 -9.63 -22.50
CA LEU A 9 -3.29 -10.14 -21.41
C LEU A 9 -4.09 -10.23 -20.11
N ALA A 10 -3.80 -11.26 -19.30
CA ALA A 10 -4.39 -11.38 -17.98
C ALA A 10 -3.91 -10.23 -17.07
N PHE A 11 -4.71 -9.89 -16.06
CA PHE A 11 -4.25 -9.00 -14.99
C PHE A 11 -3.07 -9.66 -14.23
N PRO A 12 -2.02 -8.92 -13.84
CA PRO A 12 -1.85 -7.46 -13.98
C PRO A 12 -1.23 -7.01 -15.30
N ALA A 13 -0.82 -7.91 -16.19
CA ALA A 13 -0.11 -7.57 -17.43
C ALA A 13 -0.89 -6.64 -18.36
N SER A 14 -2.23 -6.73 -18.40
CA SER A 14 -3.08 -5.83 -19.20
C SER A 14 -3.08 -4.36 -18.75
N ILE A 15 -2.52 -4.02 -17.58
CA ILE A 15 -2.31 -2.63 -17.17
C ILE A 15 -1.41 -1.87 -18.16
N ASN A 16 -0.51 -2.58 -18.85
CA ASN A 16 0.40 -2.01 -19.84
C ASN A 16 -0.01 -2.32 -21.29
N SER A 17 -1.26 -2.72 -21.53
CA SER A 17 -1.76 -2.97 -22.89
C SER A 17 -1.66 -1.71 -23.76
N GLU A 18 -1.38 -1.87 -25.04
CA GLU A 18 -1.45 -0.80 -26.04
C GLU A 18 -2.88 -0.23 -26.16
N TYR A 19 -3.88 -1.04 -25.85
CA TYR A 19 -5.29 -0.70 -25.96
C TYR A 19 -5.82 -0.03 -24.68
N PRO A 20 -6.31 1.23 -24.75
CA PRO A 20 -6.78 1.96 -23.57
C PRO A 20 -7.95 1.25 -22.87
N GLU A 21 -8.85 0.61 -23.61
CA GLU A 21 -9.97 -0.12 -23.03
C GLU A 21 -9.54 -1.34 -22.21
N GLU A 22 -8.42 -1.96 -22.57
CA GLU A 22 -7.83 -3.07 -21.80
C GLU A 22 -7.17 -2.54 -20.53
N ARG A 23 -6.46 -1.41 -20.61
CA ARG A 23 -5.91 -0.74 -19.42
C ARG A 23 -7.00 -0.34 -18.45
N VAL A 24 -8.10 0.27 -18.91
CA VAL A 24 -9.26 0.61 -18.07
C VAL A 24 -9.85 -0.63 -17.40
N ARG A 25 -10.03 -1.74 -18.14
CA ARG A 25 -10.51 -2.99 -17.56
C ARG A 25 -9.56 -3.49 -16.46
N ALA A 26 -8.26 -3.53 -16.74
CA ALA A 26 -7.25 -3.99 -15.80
C ALA A 26 -7.19 -3.13 -14.52
N VAL A 27 -7.27 -1.81 -14.66
CA VAL A 27 -7.32 -0.86 -13.54
C VAL A 27 -8.54 -1.09 -12.66
N ARG A 28 -9.71 -1.39 -13.26
CA ARG A 28 -10.93 -1.73 -12.50
C ARG A 28 -10.76 -3.05 -11.76
N THR A 29 -10.19 -4.07 -12.40
CA THR A 29 -9.90 -5.38 -11.78
C THR A 29 -8.94 -5.26 -10.61
N ALA A 30 -7.98 -4.32 -10.65
CA ALA A 30 -7.01 -4.12 -9.58
C ALA A 30 -7.65 -3.89 -8.20
N VAL A 31 -8.80 -3.22 -8.14
CA VAL A 31 -9.43 -2.89 -6.86
C VAL A 31 -9.91 -4.13 -6.11
N ASP A 32 -10.50 -5.08 -6.83
CA ASP A 32 -11.15 -6.26 -6.28
C ASP A 32 -10.26 -7.52 -6.38
N TYR A 33 -9.02 -7.37 -6.85
CA TYR A 33 -8.13 -8.51 -7.06
C TYR A 33 -7.70 -9.14 -5.72
N PRO A 34 -7.79 -10.47 -5.57
CA PRO A 34 -7.38 -11.17 -4.35
C PRO A 34 -5.86 -11.32 -4.29
N TYR A 35 -5.17 -10.24 -3.91
CA TYR A 35 -3.71 -10.23 -3.76
C TYR A 35 -3.22 -11.29 -2.76
N ALA A 36 -2.18 -12.04 -3.13
CA ALA A 36 -1.59 -13.05 -2.27
C ALA A 36 -0.76 -12.43 -1.13
N SER A 37 -0.28 -11.20 -1.31
CA SER A 37 0.51 -10.48 -0.30
C SER A 37 0.35 -8.97 -0.38
N ALA A 38 0.72 -8.27 0.70
CA ALA A 38 0.81 -6.82 0.71
C ALA A 38 1.83 -6.27 -0.30
N GLU A 39 2.91 -7.03 -0.57
CA GLU A 39 3.93 -6.68 -1.55
C GLU A 39 3.40 -6.74 -2.99
N GLU A 40 2.64 -7.79 -3.33
CA GLU A 40 1.99 -7.90 -4.63
C GLU A 40 1.00 -6.75 -4.85
N ARG A 41 0.17 -6.47 -3.83
CA ARG A 41 -0.77 -5.34 -3.84
C ARG A 41 -0.04 -4.01 -4.05
N ARG A 42 1.12 -3.82 -3.40
CA ARG A 42 1.98 -2.64 -3.59
C ARG A 42 2.54 -2.55 -5.01
N GLY A 43 3.03 -3.64 -5.57
CA GLY A 43 3.53 -3.68 -6.95
C GLY A 43 2.45 -3.24 -7.95
N VAL A 44 1.19 -3.65 -7.75
CA VAL A 44 0.08 -3.16 -8.56
C VAL A 44 -0.21 -1.67 -8.32
N MET A 45 -0.18 -1.20 -7.08
CA MET A 45 -0.32 0.24 -6.80
C MET A 45 0.76 1.07 -7.52
N GLU A 46 2.00 0.60 -7.59
CA GLU A 46 3.08 1.27 -8.35
C GLU A 46 2.80 1.32 -9.85
N MET A 47 2.25 0.23 -10.43
CA MET A 47 1.81 0.23 -11.83
C MET A 47 0.66 1.21 -12.08
N LEU A 48 -0.31 1.29 -11.15
CA LEU A 48 -1.41 2.25 -11.22
C LEU A 48 -0.93 3.71 -11.11
N VAL A 49 0.08 3.98 -10.28
CA VAL A 49 0.72 5.31 -10.22
C VAL A 49 1.34 5.68 -11.57
N GLY A 50 1.92 4.72 -12.30
CA GLY A 50 2.38 4.93 -13.67
C GLY A 50 1.26 5.33 -14.64
N ARG A 51 0.02 4.85 -14.41
CA ARG A 51 -1.16 5.18 -15.24
C ARG A 51 -1.74 6.56 -14.95
N LEU A 52 -1.28 7.28 -13.93
CA LEU A 52 -1.69 8.66 -13.67
C LEU A 52 -1.14 9.67 -14.69
N ASP A 53 -0.20 9.26 -15.54
CA ASP A 53 0.28 10.07 -16.67
C ASP A 53 0.01 9.39 -18.02
N ASP A 54 -1.01 8.53 -18.09
CA ASP A 54 -1.44 7.91 -19.34
C ASP A 54 -1.98 8.96 -20.32
N ASP A 55 -1.76 8.76 -21.62
CA ASP A 55 -2.26 9.68 -22.66
C ASP A 55 -3.79 9.71 -22.71
N ASP A 56 -4.45 8.62 -22.28
CA ASP A 56 -5.90 8.51 -22.25
C ASP A 56 -6.51 9.01 -20.93
N ASP A 57 -7.43 9.98 -21.04
CA ASP A 57 -8.11 10.61 -19.92
C ASP A 57 -8.91 9.63 -19.05
N ALA A 58 -9.54 8.62 -19.67
CA ALA A 58 -10.30 7.62 -18.95
C ALA A 58 -9.37 6.72 -18.15
N VAL A 59 -8.23 6.30 -18.72
CA VAL A 59 -7.21 5.53 -17.99
C VAL A 59 -6.74 6.31 -16.75
N ARG A 60 -6.41 7.59 -16.90
CA ARG A 60 -6.01 8.45 -15.76
C ARG A 60 -7.10 8.56 -14.69
N MET A 61 -8.35 8.76 -15.11
CA MET A 61 -9.50 8.83 -14.21
C MET A 61 -9.69 7.53 -13.42
N PHE A 62 -9.66 6.38 -14.08
CA PHE A 62 -9.82 5.10 -13.41
C PHE A 62 -8.63 4.78 -12.51
N ALA A 63 -7.41 5.14 -12.91
CA ALA A 63 -6.21 4.92 -12.11
C ALA A 63 -6.27 5.65 -10.77
N ILE A 64 -6.68 6.92 -10.77
CA ILE A 64 -6.82 7.66 -9.49
C ILE A 64 -7.95 7.10 -8.63
N VAL A 65 -9.07 6.68 -9.23
CA VAL A 65 -10.18 6.06 -8.48
C VAL A 65 -9.73 4.74 -7.85
N ALA A 66 -8.95 3.92 -8.57
CA ALA A 66 -8.42 2.68 -8.04
C ALA A 66 -7.46 2.92 -6.87
N LEU A 67 -6.53 3.86 -7.01
CA LEU A 67 -5.61 4.24 -5.93
C LEU A 67 -6.34 4.79 -4.71
N GLU A 68 -7.36 5.62 -4.90
CA GLU A 68 -8.19 6.15 -3.81
C GLU A 68 -8.94 5.04 -3.07
N LYS A 69 -9.50 4.06 -3.79
CA LYS A 69 -10.13 2.89 -3.17
C LYS A 69 -9.14 2.01 -2.41
N MET A 70 -7.92 1.86 -2.92
CA MET A 70 -6.90 0.99 -2.31
C MET A 70 -6.23 1.65 -1.09
N THR A 71 -6.06 2.97 -1.10
CA THR A 71 -5.27 3.69 -0.08
C THR A 71 -6.11 4.61 0.82
N GLY A 72 -7.35 4.91 0.43
CA GLY A 72 -8.21 5.87 1.12
C GLY A 72 -7.85 7.34 0.88
N THR A 73 -6.88 7.64 0.01
CA THR A 73 -6.46 9.01 -0.29
C THR A 73 -6.32 9.27 -1.78
N ARG A 74 -6.52 10.53 -2.19
CA ARG A 74 -6.38 10.99 -3.57
C ARG A 74 -5.15 11.88 -3.80
N LEU A 75 -4.51 12.32 -2.71
CA LEU A 75 -3.37 13.26 -2.72
C LEU A 75 -3.60 14.53 -3.57
N GLY A 76 -4.87 14.95 -3.71
CA GLY A 76 -5.24 16.12 -4.51
C GLY A 76 -5.15 15.94 -6.03
N TYR A 77 -4.95 14.73 -6.55
CA TYR A 77 -4.79 14.49 -7.98
C TYR A 77 -6.07 14.79 -8.79
N ARG A 78 -5.88 15.50 -9.91
CA ARG A 78 -6.91 15.83 -10.91
C ARG A 78 -6.52 15.27 -12.28
N TYR A 79 -7.33 14.37 -12.84
CA TYR A 79 -6.99 13.65 -14.08
C TYR A 79 -6.95 14.54 -15.34
N HIS A 80 -7.69 15.64 -15.34
CA HIS A 80 -7.74 16.64 -16.40
C HIS A 80 -6.74 17.80 -16.18
N ALA A 81 -5.89 17.73 -15.15
CA ALA A 81 -4.90 18.76 -14.91
C ALA A 81 -3.84 18.81 -16.04
N PRO A 82 -3.17 19.96 -16.21
CA PRO A 82 -2.04 20.09 -17.14
C PRO A 82 -0.93 19.06 -16.82
N LEU A 83 -0.19 18.64 -17.85
CA LEU A 83 0.87 17.62 -17.75
C LEU A 83 1.84 17.88 -16.57
N GLY A 84 2.29 19.12 -16.40
CA GLY A 84 3.21 19.47 -15.32
C GLY A 84 2.64 19.23 -13.92
N GLU A 85 1.34 19.45 -13.71
CA GLU A 85 0.67 19.12 -12.45
C GLU A 85 0.53 17.61 -12.26
N ARG A 86 0.20 16.87 -13.34
CA ARG A 86 0.09 15.41 -13.29
C ARG A 86 1.41 14.77 -12.92
N LEU A 87 2.50 15.14 -13.57
CA LEU A 87 3.85 14.62 -13.27
C LEU A 87 4.27 14.88 -11.82
N ARG A 88 4.00 16.08 -11.30
CA ARG A 88 4.26 16.38 -9.87
C ARG A 88 3.44 15.48 -8.97
N ALA A 89 2.17 15.26 -9.29
CA ALA A 89 1.31 14.39 -8.51
C ALA A 89 1.75 12.91 -8.58
N VAL A 90 2.25 12.42 -9.73
CA VAL A 90 2.87 11.08 -9.84
C VAL A 90 4.06 10.95 -8.88
N GLN A 91 4.92 11.97 -8.80
CA GLN A 91 6.05 11.95 -7.87
C GLN A 91 5.59 11.97 -6.40
N THR A 92 4.55 12.74 -6.08
CA THR A 92 3.92 12.73 -4.76
C THR A 92 3.38 11.34 -4.40
N TRP A 93 2.73 10.67 -5.34
CA TRP A 93 2.23 9.31 -5.16
C TRP A 93 3.35 8.29 -4.93
N ARG A 94 4.44 8.35 -5.71
CA ARG A 94 5.59 7.46 -5.51
C ARG A 94 6.21 7.62 -4.13
N ARG A 95 6.38 8.87 -3.68
CA ARG A 95 6.89 9.15 -2.33
C ARG A 95 5.95 8.60 -1.25
N TYR A 96 4.65 8.80 -1.40
CA TYR A 96 3.66 8.29 -0.46
C TYR A 96 3.75 6.75 -0.30
N LEU A 97 3.84 6.00 -1.41
CA LEU A 97 3.97 4.54 -1.36
C LEU A 97 5.31 4.09 -0.72
N ALA A 98 6.40 4.82 -0.97
CA ALA A 98 7.69 4.54 -0.36
C ALA A 98 7.69 4.77 1.17
N GLU A 99 7.06 5.86 1.62
CA GLU A 99 6.89 6.16 3.05
C GLU A 99 6.04 5.09 3.75
N GLU A 100 4.96 4.64 3.11
CA GLU A 100 4.08 3.62 3.66
C GLU A 100 4.80 2.25 3.80
N ALA A 101 5.64 1.89 2.83
CA ALA A 101 6.49 0.71 2.92
C ALA A 101 7.50 0.82 4.07
N GLY A 102 8.11 1.99 4.27
CA GLY A 102 9.02 2.24 5.40
C GLY A 102 8.34 2.07 6.76
N ARG A 103 7.09 2.56 6.90
CA ARG A 103 6.29 2.39 8.12
C ARG A 103 5.96 0.93 8.41
N ALA A 104 5.57 0.17 7.38
CA ALA A 104 5.30 -1.26 7.53
C ALA A 104 6.52 -2.04 8.03
N ASN A 105 7.72 -1.73 7.50
CA ASN A 105 8.97 -2.35 7.93
C ASN A 105 9.37 -1.96 9.36
N ALA A 106 9.18 -0.69 9.74
CA ALA A 106 9.48 -0.21 11.09
C ALA A 106 8.57 -0.85 12.15
N ALA A 107 7.28 -1.00 11.86
CA ALA A 107 6.32 -1.64 12.76
C ALA A 107 6.63 -3.14 13.01
N GLY A 108 7.19 -3.84 12.01
CA GLY A 108 7.59 -5.25 12.15
C GLY A 108 8.80 -5.50 13.06
N THR A 109 9.59 -4.47 13.37
CA THR A 109 10.86 -4.63 14.13
C THR A 109 10.69 -4.37 15.64
N THR A 110 9.60 -3.74 16.07
CA THR A 110 9.43 -3.32 17.48
C THR A 110 8.80 -4.39 18.38
N SER A 111 8.37 -5.54 17.85
CA SER A 111 7.63 -6.55 18.63
C SER A 111 8.49 -7.63 19.31
N ALA A 112 9.83 -7.58 19.20
CA ALA A 112 10.73 -8.64 19.69
C ALA A 112 11.63 -8.24 20.88
N ARG A 113 11.44 -7.06 21.49
CA ARG A 113 12.32 -6.58 22.58
C ARG A 113 11.63 -5.81 23.69
N ASP A 114 10.48 -6.29 24.18
CA ASP A 114 9.93 -5.83 25.46
C ASP A 114 9.24 -6.99 26.19
N GLU A 115 10.02 -8.02 26.51
CA GLU A 115 9.74 -8.83 27.70
C GLU A 115 10.68 -8.32 28.80
N PRO A 116 10.24 -7.40 29.68
CA PRO A 116 10.98 -7.16 30.92
C PRO A 116 10.88 -8.45 31.73
N ALA A 117 11.99 -9.18 31.79
CA ALA A 117 12.17 -10.32 32.69
C ALA A 117 11.68 -9.93 34.09
N SER A 118 10.57 -10.55 34.50
CA SER A 118 10.04 -10.47 35.85
C SER A 118 11.15 -10.76 36.87
N PRO A 119 11.49 -9.85 37.79
CA PRO A 119 12.21 -10.25 38.98
C PRO A 119 11.22 -11.01 39.88
N SER A 120 11.19 -12.33 39.72
CA SER A 120 10.74 -13.26 40.75
C SER A 120 11.67 -13.10 41.96
N ALA A 121 11.34 -12.17 42.85
CA ALA A 121 11.95 -12.06 44.16
C ALA A 121 10.84 -12.17 45.21
N GLU A 122 10.58 -13.43 45.58
CA GLU A 122 10.29 -13.88 46.94
C GLU A 122 9.38 -12.99 47.81
N LEU A 123 8.08 -13.29 47.75
CA LEU A 123 7.25 -13.28 48.95
C LEU A 123 7.67 -14.47 49.82
N SER A 124 8.33 -14.21 50.95
CA SER A 124 8.48 -15.16 52.04
C SER A 124 8.14 -14.45 53.35
N ALA A 125 6.92 -14.71 53.80
CA ALA A 125 6.34 -14.20 55.02
C ALA A 125 6.76 -15.06 56.23
N GLY A 126 6.96 -14.43 57.39
CA GLY A 126 6.77 -15.08 58.69
C GLY A 126 7.76 -14.66 59.77
N GLY A 127 7.26 -14.08 60.87
CA GLY A 127 8.04 -14.03 62.12
C GLY A 127 7.77 -12.87 63.07
N THR A 128 6.56 -12.79 63.61
CA THR A 128 6.22 -12.07 64.86
C THR A 128 7.10 -12.48 66.05
N GLY A 129 7.48 -11.53 66.91
CA GLY A 129 7.93 -11.82 68.29
C GLY A 129 8.54 -10.63 69.02
N GLY A 130 7.83 -10.09 70.01
CA GLY A 130 8.22 -8.93 70.80
C GLY A 130 9.27 -9.18 71.88
N GLY A 131 9.69 -8.11 72.56
CA GLY A 131 10.58 -8.17 73.72
C GLY A 131 10.87 -6.79 74.30
N THR A 132 10.21 -6.49 75.40
CA THR A 132 10.25 -5.28 76.22
C THR A 132 11.52 -5.22 77.10
N SER A 133 12.12 -4.03 77.24
CA SER A 133 12.86 -3.49 78.42
C SER A 133 14.12 -4.22 78.94
N PRO A 134 14.90 -3.66 79.90
CA PRO A 134 14.72 -2.44 80.73
C PRO A 134 15.45 -1.17 80.26
#